data_AF-Q9D250-F1
#
_entry.id   AF-Q9D250-F1
#
_cell.length_a   1.000
_cell.length_b   1.000
_cell.length_c   1.000
_cell.angle_alpha   90.00
_cell.angle_beta   90.00
_cell.angle_gamma   90.00
#
_symmetry.space_group_name_H-M   'P 1'
#
loop_
_entity.id
_entity.type
_entity.pdbx_description
1 polymer ?
#
loop_
_entity_poly.entity_id
_entity_poly.type
_entity_poly.pdbx_seq_one_letter_code
_entity_poly.pdbx_strand_id
1 'polypeptide(L)'
;MNKPLTPSTYIRNLNVGILRKLSDFIDPQEGWKKLAVAIKKPSGDDRYNQFHIRRFEALLQTGKSPTCELLFDWGTTNCTVGDLVDLLVQIELFAPATLLLPDAVPQTVKSLPPKEAGNSGTNTRALSGKGQDIRNAYAKTRTQLRATGLLSPDNRSVESSDTRFHSFSFHELKSITNNFDEQPASAGGNRMGEGGF
;
A
#
# COMPACT_ATOMS: atom_id res chain seq x y z
N MET A 1 -20.25 -6.30 -16.31
CA MET A 1 -19.97 -7.73 -16.56
C MET A 1 -18.47 -7.95 -16.34
N ASN A 2 -18.10 -8.79 -15.38
CA ASN A 2 -16.68 -9.12 -15.15
C ASN A 2 -16.27 -10.14 -16.22
N LYS A 3 -15.35 -9.75 -17.09
CA LYS A 3 -14.69 -10.70 -17.99
C LYS A 3 -13.90 -11.69 -17.11
N PRO A 4 -13.89 -12.99 -17.45
CA PRO A 4 -13.05 -13.94 -16.73
C PRO A 4 -11.59 -13.50 -16.84
N LEU A 5 -10.86 -13.59 -15.72
CA LEU A 5 -9.42 -13.38 -15.74
C LEU A 5 -8.77 -14.56 -16.46
N THR A 6 -7.80 -14.25 -17.31
CA THR A 6 -6.98 -15.25 -18.02
C THR A 6 -5.52 -14.98 -17.72
N PRO A 7 -4.61 -15.97 -17.85
CA PRO A 7 -3.18 -15.75 -17.65
C PRO A 7 -2.64 -14.61 -18.50
N SER A 8 -3.13 -14.44 -19.74
CA SER A 8 -2.73 -13.37 -20.66
C SER A 8 -3.29 -11.98 -20.33
N THR A 9 -4.17 -11.85 -19.35
CA THR A 9 -4.73 -10.54 -18.98
C THR A 9 -3.63 -9.65 -18.39
N TYR A 10 -3.44 -8.43 -18.92
CA TYR A 10 -2.46 -7.49 -18.36
C TYR A 10 -2.84 -7.01 -16.96
N ILE A 11 -1.85 -6.81 -16.10
CA ILE A 11 -2.07 -6.32 -14.72
C ILE A 11 -2.79 -4.98 -14.69
N ARG A 12 -2.45 -4.05 -15.59
CA ARG A 12 -3.12 -2.74 -15.73
C ARG A 12 -4.61 -2.82 -16.10
N ASN A 13 -5.10 -4.00 -16.53
CA ASN A 13 -6.50 -4.23 -16.88
C ASN A 13 -7.29 -4.87 -15.73
N LEU A 14 -6.66 -5.16 -14.58
CA LEU A 14 -7.37 -5.63 -13.40
C LEU A 14 -8.28 -4.54 -12.87
N ASN A 15 -9.52 -4.90 -12.53
CA ASN A 15 -10.43 -3.95 -11.92
C ASN A 15 -9.98 -3.61 -10.49
N VAL A 16 -10.37 -2.42 -10.02
CA VAL A 16 -10.02 -1.91 -8.69
C VAL A 16 -10.45 -2.84 -7.55
N GLY A 17 -11.55 -3.59 -7.72
CA GLY A 17 -12.03 -4.54 -6.72
C GLY A 17 -11.07 -5.72 -6.53
N ILE A 18 -10.48 -6.22 -7.62
CA ILE A 18 -9.48 -7.29 -7.58
C ILE A 18 -8.16 -6.77 -7.01
N LEU A 19 -7.71 -5.57 -7.43
CA LEU A 19 -6.52 -4.94 -6.87
C LEU A 19 -6.64 -4.76 -5.35
N ARG A 20 -7.80 -4.32 -4.86
CA ARG A 20 -8.03 -4.17 -3.42
C ARG A 20 -7.99 -5.51 -2.67
N LYS A 21 -8.58 -6.56 -3.23
CA LYS A 21 -8.49 -7.92 -2.66
C LYS A 21 -7.05 -8.45 -2.65
N LEU A 22 -6.26 -8.16 -3.69
CA LEU A 22 -4.85 -8.51 -3.72
C LEU A 22 -4.09 -7.79 -2.61
N SER A 23 -4.34 -6.50 -2.41
CA SER A 23 -3.76 -5.74 -1.30
C SER A 23 -4.10 -6.34 0.06
N ASP A 24 -5.35 -6.76 0.28
CA ASP A 24 -5.77 -7.40 1.54
C ASP A 24 -4.93 -8.66 1.88
N PHE A 25 -4.42 -9.36 0.86
CA PHE A 25 -3.56 -10.54 1.04
C PHE A 25 -2.05 -10.23 1.06
N ILE A 26 -1.59 -9.24 0.28
CA ILE A 26 -0.17 -9.02 -0.02
C ILE A 26 0.44 -7.87 0.81
N ASP A 27 -0.35 -6.88 1.23
CA ASP A 27 0.16 -5.81 2.11
C ASP A 27 0.63 -6.32 3.48
N PRO A 28 -0.08 -7.26 4.15
CA PRO A 28 0.37 -7.82 5.42
C PRO A 28 1.71 -8.55 5.31
N GLN A 29 2.47 -8.56 6.41
CA GLN A 29 3.72 -9.34 6.55
C GLN A 29 4.77 -9.09 5.46
N GLU A 30 4.78 -7.88 4.91
CA GLU A 30 5.70 -7.46 3.85
C GLU A 30 5.62 -8.34 2.58
N GLY A 31 4.46 -8.94 2.28
CA GLY A 31 4.27 -9.74 1.07
C GLY A 31 4.60 -8.95 -0.21
N TRP A 32 4.21 -7.68 -0.25
CA TRP A 32 4.54 -6.76 -1.33
C TRP A 32 6.05 -6.54 -1.51
N LYS A 33 6.84 -6.60 -0.43
CA LYS A 33 8.30 -6.44 -0.46
C LYS A 33 8.95 -7.69 -1.06
N LYS A 34 8.49 -8.88 -0.65
CA LYS A 34 8.89 -10.16 -1.26
C LYS A 34 8.58 -10.20 -2.75
N LEU A 35 7.38 -9.76 -3.13
CA LEU A 35 6.97 -9.67 -4.53
C LEU A 35 7.84 -8.68 -5.31
N ALA A 36 8.05 -7.47 -4.79
CA ALA A 36 8.89 -6.47 -5.46
C ALA A 36 10.32 -6.94 -5.71
N VAL A 37 10.93 -7.66 -4.76
CA VAL A 37 12.27 -8.26 -4.91
C VAL A 37 12.29 -9.41 -5.94
N ALA A 38 11.20 -10.15 -6.06
CA ALA A 38 11.09 -11.25 -7.01
C ALA A 38 10.94 -10.76 -8.47
N ILE A 39 10.42 -9.56 -8.70
CA ILE A 39 10.23 -9.01 -10.05
C ILE A 39 11.59 -8.65 -10.69
N LYS A 40 11.91 -9.33 -11.80
CA LYS A 40 13.12 -9.10 -12.60
C LYS A 40 12.80 -8.36 -13.89
N LYS A 41 13.80 -7.66 -14.42
CA LYS A 41 13.82 -7.16 -15.80
C LYS A 41 14.06 -8.33 -16.77
N PRO A 42 13.81 -8.16 -18.07
CA PRO A 42 14.20 -9.17 -19.07
C PRO A 42 15.71 -9.49 -19.08
N SER A 43 16.55 -8.57 -18.60
CA SER A 43 17.99 -8.80 -18.41
C SER A 43 18.34 -9.74 -17.26
N GLY A 44 17.38 -10.05 -16.37
CA GLY A 44 17.59 -10.78 -15.13
C GLY A 44 17.89 -9.89 -13.91
N ASP A 45 18.16 -8.59 -14.11
CA ASP A 45 18.42 -7.65 -13.02
C ASP A 45 17.16 -7.36 -12.20
N ASP A 46 17.35 -6.96 -10.94
CA ASP A 46 16.26 -6.47 -10.09
C ASP A 46 15.55 -5.28 -10.74
N ARG A 47 14.22 -5.36 -10.84
CA ARG A 47 13.41 -4.22 -11.28
C ARG A 47 13.34 -3.16 -10.17
N TYR A 48 13.15 -3.60 -8.94
CA TYR A 48 12.99 -2.72 -7.78
C TYR A 48 14.18 -2.86 -6.83
N ASN A 49 14.99 -1.80 -6.74
CA ASN A 49 16.10 -1.71 -5.79
C ASN A 49 15.63 -1.21 -4.42
N GLN A 50 16.55 -1.11 -3.46
CA GLN A 50 16.24 -0.70 -2.09
C GLN A 50 15.59 0.69 -1.98
N PHE A 51 15.93 1.63 -2.87
CA PHE A 51 15.29 2.96 -2.88
C PHE A 51 13.82 2.87 -3.31
N HIS A 52 13.50 2.03 -4.29
CA HIS A 52 12.11 1.77 -4.68
C HIS A 52 11.33 1.12 -3.53
N ILE A 53 11.94 0.14 -2.84
CA ILE A 53 11.32 -0.50 -1.66
C ILE A 53 10.98 0.53 -0.58
N ARG A 54 11.91 1.43 -0.23
CA ARG A 54 11.67 2.50 0.75
C ARG A 54 10.56 3.45 0.32
N ARG A 55 10.47 3.77 -0.98
CA ARG A 55 9.39 4.59 -1.52
C ARG A 55 8.02 3.93 -1.36
N PHE A 56 7.91 2.64 -1.63
CA PHE A 56 6.67 1.89 -1.40
C PHE A 56 6.35 1.78 0.10
N GLU A 57 7.35 1.55 0.94
CA GLU A 57 7.17 1.49 2.40
C GLU A 57 6.59 2.79 2.98
N ALA A 58 7.00 3.95 2.46
CA ALA A 58 6.48 5.25 2.86
C ALA A 58 4.97 5.41 2.57
N LEU A 59 4.39 4.65 1.63
CA LEU A 59 2.96 4.69 1.33
C LEU A 59 2.10 4.26 2.51
N LEU A 60 2.61 3.31 3.31
CA LEU A 60 1.93 2.80 4.50
C LEU A 60 1.63 3.93 5.49
N GLN A 61 2.55 4.90 5.62
CA GLN A 61 2.39 6.07 6.49
C GLN A 61 1.27 7.02 6.04
N THR A 62 0.91 6.96 4.76
CA THR A 62 -0.16 7.76 4.15
C THR A 62 -1.47 6.99 4.00
N GLY A 63 -1.55 5.76 4.52
CA GLY A 63 -2.72 4.89 4.38
C GLY A 63 -2.94 4.35 2.96
N LYS A 64 -1.92 4.38 2.12
CA LYS A 64 -1.95 3.83 0.76
C LYS A 64 -1.39 2.41 0.74
N SER A 65 -1.93 1.58 -0.15
CA SER A 65 -1.47 0.20 -0.34
C SER A 65 -0.19 0.15 -1.19
N PRO A 66 0.94 -0.35 -0.66
CA PRO A 66 2.13 -0.60 -1.46
C PRO A 66 1.90 -1.64 -2.56
N THR A 67 1.04 -2.64 -2.33
CA THR A 67 0.68 -3.62 -3.38
C THR A 67 0.03 -2.94 -4.58
N CYS A 68 -0.95 -2.04 -4.36
CA CYS A 68 -1.61 -1.33 -5.45
C CYS A 68 -0.62 -0.52 -6.29
N GLU A 69 0.24 0.27 -5.63
CA GLU A 69 1.21 1.13 -6.32
C GLU A 69 2.29 0.31 -7.03
N LEU A 70 2.74 -0.80 -6.44
CA LEU A 70 3.67 -1.74 -7.08
C LEU A 70 3.06 -2.34 -8.35
N LEU A 71 1.81 -2.85 -8.28
CA LEU A 71 1.14 -3.45 -9.42
C LEU A 71 0.77 -2.41 -10.49
N PHE A 72 0.47 -1.18 -10.09
CA PHE A 72 0.25 -0.08 -11.02
C PHE A 72 1.52 0.26 -11.80
N ASP A 73 2.66 0.43 -11.12
CA ASP A 73 3.95 0.66 -11.77
C ASP A 73 4.35 -0.51 -12.65
N TRP A 74 4.31 -1.73 -12.11
CA TRP A 74 4.74 -2.93 -12.84
C TRP A 74 3.85 -3.19 -14.06
N GLY A 75 2.54 -2.92 -13.96
CA GLY A 75 1.57 -3.06 -15.04
C GLY A 75 1.85 -2.21 -16.29
N THR A 76 2.70 -1.18 -16.17
CA THR A 76 3.20 -0.39 -17.32
C THR A 76 4.14 -1.18 -18.24
N THR A 77 4.66 -2.32 -17.78
CA THR A 77 5.63 -3.15 -18.51
C THR A 77 5.01 -4.26 -19.36
N ASN A 78 3.68 -4.28 -19.51
CA ASN A 78 2.95 -5.38 -20.16
C ASN A 78 3.06 -6.72 -19.43
N CYS A 79 3.35 -6.72 -18.13
CA CYS A 79 3.21 -7.93 -17.31
C CYS A 79 1.74 -8.38 -17.24
N THR A 80 1.58 -9.68 -17.08
CA THR A 80 0.31 -10.39 -17.17
C THR A 80 -0.07 -11.01 -15.82
N VAL A 81 -1.32 -11.45 -15.70
CA VAL A 81 -1.80 -12.21 -14.54
C VAL A 81 -1.03 -13.51 -14.36
N GLY A 82 -0.62 -14.17 -15.46
CA GLY A 82 0.26 -15.34 -15.42
C GLY A 82 1.59 -15.02 -14.74
N ASP A 83 2.26 -13.95 -15.18
CA ASP A 83 3.54 -13.52 -14.59
C ASP A 83 3.40 -13.23 -13.07
N LEU A 84 2.29 -12.60 -12.67
CA LEU A 84 2.02 -12.34 -11.26
C LEU A 84 1.80 -13.64 -10.47
N VAL A 85 1.02 -14.57 -11.01
CA VAL A 85 0.74 -15.85 -10.35
C VAL A 85 2.01 -16.68 -10.20
N ASP A 86 2.85 -16.74 -11.23
CA ASP A 86 4.15 -17.45 -11.17
C ASP A 86 5.03 -16.89 -10.04
N LEU A 87 5.13 -15.57 -9.93
CA LEU A 87 5.86 -14.91 -8.85
C LEU A 87 5.24 -15.16 -7.47
N LEU A 88 3.91 -15.10 -7.35
CA LEU A 88 3.20 -15.36 -6.10
C LEU A 88 3.42 -16.79 -5.60
N VAL A 89 3.38 -17.77 -6.51
CA VAL A 89 3.69 -19.17 -6.21
C VAL A 89 5.15 -19.32 -5.79
N GLN A 90 6.08 -18.68 -6.51
CA GLN A 90 7.51 -18.70 -6.18
C GLN A 90 7.81 -18.17 -4.77
N ILE A 91 7.08 -17.14 -4.31
CA ILE A 91 7.24 -16.55 -2.96
C ILE A 91 6.26 -17.13 -1.92
N GLU A 92 5.59 -18.24 -2.24
CA GLU A 92 4.66 -18.98 -1.37
C GLU A 92 3.42 -18.19 -0.92
N LEU A 93 3.00 -17.18 -1.68
CA LEU A 93 1.75 -16.45 -1.47
C LEU A 93 0.60 -17.09 -2.26
N PHE A 94 0.16 -18.26 -1.81
CA PHE A 94 -0.84 -19.07 -2.53
C PHE A 94 -2.25 -18.48 -2.54
N ALA A 95 -2.69 -17.81 -1.46
CA ALA A 95 -4.03 -17.24 -1.38
C ALA A 95 -4.35 -16.21 -2.49
N PRO A 96 -3.50 -15.19 -2.74
CA PRO A 96 -3.71 -14.28 -3.86
C PRO A 96 -3.51 -14.96 -5.23
N ALA A 97 -2.66 -15.99 -5.34
CA ALA A 97 -2.52 -16.76 -6.57
C ALA A 97 -3.83 -17.50 -6.92
N THR A 98 -4.43 -18.19 -5.95
CA THR A 98 -5.71 -18.90 -6.11
C THR A 98 -6.87 -17.94 -6.43
N LEU A 99 -6.84 -16.72 -5.89
CA LEU A 99 -7.83 -15.67 -6.22
C LEU A 99 -7.81 -15.31 -7.70
N LEU A 100 -6.62 -15.28 -8.33
CA LEU A 100 -6.44 -14.88 -9.72
C LEU A 100 -6.69 -16.03 -10.69
N LEU A 101 -6.02 -17.17 -10.45
CA LEU A 101 -6.04 -18.36 -11.29
C LEU A 101 -6.06 -19.61 -10.39
N PRO A 102 -7.24 -20.15 -10.04
CA PRO A 102 -7.36 -21.27 -9.11
C PRO A 102 -6.69 -22.56 -9.62
N ASP A 103 -6.64 -22.76 -10.94
CA ASP A 103 -6.08 -23.97 -11.56
C ASP A 103 -4.54 -23.96 -11.64
N ALA A 104 -3.91 -22.80 -11.43
CA ALA A 104 -2.46 -22.63 -11.56
C ALA A 104 -1.70 -22.90 -10.25
N VAL A 105 -2.39 -22.94 -9.11
CA VAL A 105 -1.76 -23.18 -7.81
C VAL A 105 -1.63 -24.68 -7.55
N PRO A 106 -0.45 -25.18 -7.14
CA PRO A 106 -0.29 -26.58 -6.76
C PRO A 106 -1.33 -26.95 -5.69
N GLN A 107 -2.29 -27.81 -6.06
CA GLN A 107 -3.29 -28.28 -5.12
C GLN A 107 -2.58 -29.16 -4.09
N THR A 108 -2.44 -28.64 -2.87
CA THR A 108 -2.07 -29.48 -1.73
C THR A 108 -3.24 -30.41 -1.48
N VAL A 109 -3.25 -31.59 -2.13
CA VAL A 109 -4.22 -32.65 -1.92
C VAL A 109 -4.07 -33.14 -0.47
N LYS A 110 -4.73 -32.45 0.46
CA LYS A 110 -5.16 -33.01 1.75
C LYS A 110 -6.66 -33.27 1.62
N SER A 111 -7.01 -34.18 0.72
CA SER A 111 -8.23 -34.97 0.87
C SER A 111 -7.97 -35.90 2.07
N LEU A 112 -8.38 -35.47 3.26
CA LEU A 112 -8.69 -36.42 4.31
C LEU A 112 -10.00 -37.09 3.90
N PRO A 113 -10.07 -38.43 3.76
CA PRO A 113 -11.32 -39.10 3.44
C PRO A 113 -12.32 -38.86 4.58
N PRO A 114 -13.61 -38.61 4.28
CA PRO A 114 -14.67 -38.59 5.29
C PRO A 114 -14.76 -39.99 5.92
N LYS A 115 -14.43 -40.08 7.21
CA LYS A 115 -14.67 -41.30 7.98
C LYS A 115 -16.10 -41.22 8.51
N GLU A 116 -17.04 -41.81 7.77
CA GLU A 116 -18.40 -42.05 8.24
C GLU A 116 -18.44 -43.18 9.29
N ALA A 117 -19.52 -43.11 10.08
CA ALA A 117 -20.11 -44.10 11.00
C ALA A 117 -19.64 -44.11 12.47
N GLY A 118 -20.62 -43.94 13.37
CA GLY A 118 -20.50 -44.36 14.76
C GLY A 118 -21.41 -43.69 15.78
N ASN A 119 -22.73 -43.75 15.59
CA ASN A 119 -23.74 -43.38 16.60
C ASN A 119 -23.59 -44.24 17.87
N SER A 120 -23.41 -43.63 19.04
CA SER A 120 -23.89 -44.21 20.31
C SER A 120 -23.96 -43.13 21.40
N GLY A 121 -25.18 -42.81 21.81
CA GLY A 121 -25.43 -41.98 22.98
C GLY A 121 -25.25 -42.78 24.27
N THR A 122 -24.86 -42.08 25.34
CA THR A 122 -25.24 -42.42 26.72
C THR A 122 -25.23 -41.15 27.57
N ASN A 123 -26.38 -40.86 28.16
CA ASN A 123 -26.56 -39.93 29.27
C ASN A 123 -25.83 -40.42 30.53
N THR A 124 -25.18 -39.53 31.26
CA THR A 124 -25.12 -39.57 32.74
C THR A 124 -24.96 -38.16 33.30
N ARG A 125 -25.70 -37.89 34.37
CA ARG A 125 -26.03 -36.59 34.95
C ARG A 125 -25.24 -36.36 36.25
N ALA A 126 -24.66 -35.17 36.36
CA ALA A 126 -24.40 -34.31 37.53
C ALA A 126 -23.54 -34.78 38.73
N LEU A 127 -22.54 -33.94 39.10
CA LEU A 127 -22.52 -33.05 40.29
C LEU A 127 -21.11 -32.43 40.47
N SER A 128 -20.98 -31.11 40.28
CA SER A 128 -20.76 -30.09 41.34
C SER A 128 -19.29 -29.77 41.65
N GLY A 129 -18.87 -28.57 41.25
CA GLY A 129 -17.67 -27.89 41.74
C GLY A 129 -17.78 -26.39 41.46
N LYS A 130 -18.00 -25.61 42.53
CA LYS A 130 -18.13 -24.13 42.56
C LYS A 130 -16.85 -23.43 42.05
N GLY A 131 -17.00 -22.23 41.48
CA GLY A 131 -15.96 -21.20 41.60
C GLY A 131 -15.82 -20.17 40.47
N GLN A 132 -16.62 -19.10 40.56
CA GLN A 132 -16.28 -17.70 40.23
C GLN A 132 -16.11 -17.23 38.77
N ASP A 133 -17.11 -16.42 38.42
CA ASP A 133 -17.32 -15.40 37.39
C ASP A 133 -16.27 -14.27 37.41
N ILE A 134 -15.71 -13.88 36.25
CA ILE A 134 -15.47 -12.46 35.91
C ILE A 134 -15.75 -12.20 34.42
N ARG A 135 -16.89 -11.55 34.18
CA ARG A 135 -17.33 -10.81 33.00
C ARG A 135 -16.33 -9.77 32.46
N ASN A 136 -16.24 -9.75 31.13
CA ASN A 136 -16.33 -8.60 30.21
C ASN A 136 -16.03 -7.19 30.77
N ALA A 137 -14.96 -6.58 30.24
CA ALA A 137 -14.79 -5.13 30.23
C ALA A 137 -14.25 -4.66 28.86
N TYR A 138 -15.16 -4.55 27.88
CA TYR A 138 -14.95 -3.69 26.71
C TYR A 138 -15.73 -2.39 26.93
N ALA A 139 -15.03 -1.33 27.32
CA ALA A 139 -15.58 0.02 27.37
C ALA A 139 -14.57 1.02 26.78
N LYS A 140 -14.83 1.41 25.54
CA LYS A 140 -15.00 2.80 25.10
C LYS A 140 -14.04 3.84 25.69
N THR A 141 -13.08 4.31 24.89
CA THR A 141 -12.74 5.74 24.89
C THR A 141 -12.33 6.20 23.49
N ARG A 142 -13.28 6.82 22.80
CA ARG A 142 -13.09 7.66 21.63
C ARG A 142 -13.31 9.09 22.12
N THR A 143 -12.50 10.02 21.61
CA THR A 143 -12.70 11.49 21.49
C THR A 143 -11.68 12.35 22.25
N GLN A 144 -11.21 13.37 21.53
CA GLN A 144 -10.50 14.59 21.94
C GLN A 144 -8.96 14.55 21.92
N LEU A 145 -8.36 14.69 20.73
CA LEU A 145 -7.16 15.52 20.60
C LEU A 145 -7.54 16.77 19.80
N ARG A 146 -7.72 17.84 20.57
CA ARG A 146 -8.14 19.16 20.15
C ARG A 146 -6.91 19.90 19.62
N ALA A 147 -7.07 20.56 18.48
CA ALA A 147 -6.12 21.53 17.96
C ALA A 147 -5.92 22.69 18.96
N THR A 148 -4.67 23.04 19.22
CA THR A 148 -4.27 24.34 19.77
C THR A 148 -2.98 24.76 19.09
N GLY A 149 -3.06 25.72 18.18
CA GLY A 149 -1.91 26.51 17.77
C GLY A 149 -1.58 27.55 18.83
N LEU A 150 -0.30 27.76 19.09
CA LEU A 150 0.25 29.01 19.61
C LEU A 150 1.66 29.19 19.04
N LEU A 151 1.87 30.39 18.48
CA LEU A 151 3.13 30.96 18.05
C LEU A 151 4.02 31.29 19.26
N SER A 152 5.35 31.20 19.11
CA SER A 152 6.29 32.17 19.70
C SER A 152 7.70 32.07 19.09
N PRO A 153 8.51 33.16 19.15
CA PRO A 153 9.56 33.47 18.18
C PRO A 153 10.99 33.12 18.66
N ASP A 154 11.92 33.33 17.72
CA ASP A 154 13.36 33.53 17.88
C ASP A 154 14.20 32.41 18.50
N ASN A 155 14.93 31.70 17.62
CA ASN A 155 16.30 31.34 17.96
C ASN A 155 17.19 31.36 16.71
N ARG A 156 18.11 32.33 16.65
CA ARG A 156 19.20 32.35 15.67
C ARG A 156 20.16 31.22 16.02
N SER A 157 20.17 30.17 15.20
CA SER A 157 21.29 29.24 15.12
C SER A 157 21.53 28.91 13.65
N VAL A 158 22.68 29.34 13.15
CA VAL A 158 23.18 29.06 11.81
C VAL A 158 23.74 27.64 11.84
N GLU A 159 22.97 26.66 11.35
CA GLU A 159 23.48 25.36 10.93
C GLU A 159 22.82 24.96 9.61
N SER A 160 23.65 24.91 8.58
CA SER A 160 23.31 24.61 7.20
C SER A 160 22.93 23.14 7.04
N SER A 161 21.64 22.88 6.84
CA SER A 161 21.12 21.64 6.26
C SER A 161 19.97 22.03 5.34
N ASP A 162 20.33 22.40 4.11
CA ASP A 162 19.46 23.09 3.16
C ASP A 162 18.59 22.11 2.35
N THR A 163 17.80 21.31 3.07
CA THR A 163 16.72 20.51 2.49
C THR A 163 15.41 20.73 3.25
N ARG A 164 15.16 21.97 3.69
CA ARG A 164 13.85 22.37 4.21
C ARG A 164 13.11 23.08 3.09
N PHE A 165 11.97 22.53 2.68
CA PHE A 165 11.06 23.28 1.81
C PHE A 165 10.68 24.58 2.53
N HIS A 166 11.05 25.70 1.94
CA HIS A 166 10.71 27.01 2.47
C HIS A 166 9.25 27.29 2.14
N SER A 167 8.42 27.46 3.17
CA SER A 167 7.04 27.92 2.99
C SER A 167 7.04 29.44 2.92
N PHE A 168 6.57 29.99 1.79
CA PHE A 168 6.37 31.43 1.65
C PHE A 168 4.88 31.76 1.81
N SER A 169 4.59 32.84 2.52
CA SER A 169 3.24 33.38 2.54
C SER A 169 2.88 34.02 1.19
N PHE A 170 1.59 34.10 0.88
CA PHE A 170 1.13 34.80 -0.33
C PHE A 170 1.61 36.26 -0.38
N HIS A 171 1.65 36.93 0.78
CA HIS A 171 2.10 38.32 0.89
C HIS A 171 3.60 38.49 0.64
N GLU A 172 4.43 37.54 1.07
CA GLU A 172 5.85 37.53 0.72
C GLU A 172 6.06 37.34 -0.77
N LEU A 173 5.39 36.34 -1.38
CA LEU A 173 5.50 36.12 -2.82
C LEU A 173 5.03 37.35 -3.61
N LYS A 174 3.94 37.98 -3.17
CA LYS A 174 3.42 39.23 -3.74
C LYS A 174 4.41 40.38 -3.60
N SER A 175 5.15 40.48 -2.49
CA SER A 175 6.18 41.50 -2.30
C SER A 175 7.39 41.25 -3.20
N ILE A 176 7.90 40.00 -3.20
CA ILE A 176 9.10 39.60 -3.96
C ILE A 176 8.88 39.76 -5.47
N THR A 177 7.68 39.46 -5.96
CA THR A 177 7.34 39.52 -7.39
C THR A 177 6.81 40.87 -7.85
N ASN A 178 6.88 41.91 -7.01
CA ASN A 178 6.28 43.22 -7.27
C ASN A 178 4.79 43.11 -7.70
N ASN A 179 4.00 42.42 -6.88
CA ASN A 179 2.59 42.10 -7.11
C ASN A 179 2.35 41.23 -8.36
N PHE A 180 3.19 40.21 -8.60
CA PHE A 180 3.10 39.33 -9.76
C PHE A 180 3.08 40.12 -11.08
N ASP A 181 4.02 41.05 -11.22
CA ASP A 181 4.11 41.91 -12.39
C ASP A 181 4.28 41.10 -13.69
N GLU A 182 3.30 41.23 -14.59
CA GLU A 182 3.28 40.56 -15.89
C GLU A 182 3.90 41.42 -17.01
N GLN A 183 4.48 42.58 -16.70
CA GLN A 183 5.18 43.35 -17.70
C GLN A 183 6.50 42.67 -18.11
N PRO A 184 6.85 42.70 -19.40
CA PRO A 184 8.11 42.13 -19.88
C PRO A 184 9.29 42.88 -19.29
N ALA A 185 10.43 42.18 -19.13
CA ALA A 185 11.66 42.78 -18.64
C ALA A 185 12.12 43.99 -19.47
N SER A 186 11.82 44.01 -20.78
CA SER A 186 12.12 45.15 -21.67
C SER A 186 11.40 46.44 -21.31
N ALA A 187 10.27 46.36 -20.60
CA ALA A 187 9.51 47.50 -20.10
C ALA A 187 9.81 47.81 -18.62
N GLY A 188 10.76 47.10 -18.00
CA GLY A 188 11.09 47.22 -16.58
C GLY A 188 10.24 46.35 -15.64
N GLY A 189 9.50 45.38 -16.19
CA GLY A 189 8.67 44.46 -15.41
C GLY A 189 9.34 43.15 -15.02
N ASN A 190 8.66 42.37 -14.17
CA ASN A 190 9.20 41.13 -13.58
C ASN A 190 8.50 39.85 -14.08
N ARG A 191 7.98 39.84 -15.32
CA ARG A 191 7.28 38.68 -15.86
C ARG A 191 8.15 37.43 -15.84
N MET A 192 7.74 36.45 -15.05
CA MET A 192 8.45 35.21 -14.85
C MET A 192 8.26 34.29 -16.07
N GLY A 193 9.36 33.87 -16.71
CA GLY A 193 9.34 32.89 -17.80
C GLY A 193 9.43 33.43 -19.24
N GLU A 194 9.71 34.73 -19.44
CA GLU A 194 9.90 35.30 -20.79
C GLU A 194 11.37 35.34 -21.28
N GLY A 195 12.32 34.99 -20.41
CA GLY A 195 13.75 34.89 -20.76
C GLY A 195 14.25 33.46 -20.74
N GLY A 196 14.21 32.77 -21.89
CA GLY A 196 14.78 31.44 -22.04
C GLY A 196 15.00 31.04 -23.51
N PHE A 197 16.20 31.35 -24.03
CA PHE A 197 17.21 30.38 -24.46
C PHE A 197 18.59 31.00 -24.29
#